data_AF-Q1Q269-F1
#
_entry.id   AF-Q1Q269-F1
#
_cell.length_a   1.000
_cell.length_b   1.000
_cell.length_c   1.000
_cell.angle_alpha   90.00
_cell.angle_beta   90.00
_cell.angle_gamma   90.00
#
_symmetry.space_group_name_H-M   'P 1'
#
loop_
_entity.id
_entity.type
_entity.pdbx_description
1 polymer ?
#
loop_
_entity_poly.entity_id
_entity_poly.type
_entity_poly.pdbx_seq_one_letter_code
_entity_poly.pdbx_strand_id
1 'polypeptide(L)'
;MTMKKTCILLVWLIAIVVFYETKTSNAEESITQLAHDDLYKKAMFLKEEGKSDEAINTFNKFMEVSKDELKRTDAMLEQCMIMKDMKAPAWKYKAKEAQQKVKILYRSHYLNPEYWLVYAKFAALINRERDVYGAFKKAFFYKPDYPEGYIVKGDLYGYLAKNTDPSESTVSTSIDSAYEPVSKENSARYNKGKEAKKSYEIALRNSTLGNDKKAYIHYKIGTLEMDILSNKEDAIRNWKKTAELSPDSIYGKKSVELLSGNP
;
A
#
# COMPACT_ATOMS: atom_id res chain seq x y z
N MET A 1 -32.62 23.70 -54.10
CA MET A 1 -32.02 22.43 -53.59
C MET A 1 -30.71 22.69 -52.82
N THR A 2 -30.61 23.81 -52.09
CA THR A 2 -29.37 24.30 -51.44
C THR A 2 -29.38 24.15 -49.91
N MET A 3 -30.56 24.12 -49.27
CA MET A 3 -30.69 23.97 -47.81
C MET A 3 -30.18 22.64 -47.24
N LYS A 4 -30.26 21.53 -47.99
CA LYS A 4 -29.80 20.22 -47.51
C LYS A 4 -28.27 20.13 -47.36
N LYS A 5 -27.50 20.87 -48.16
CA LYS A 5 -26.03 20.85 -48.08
C LYS A 5 -25.50 21.64 -46.87
N THR A 6 -26.17 22.73 -46.51
CA THR A 6 -25.78 23.58 -45.36
C THR A 6 -26.00 22.90 -44.01
N CYS A 7 -27.08 22.13 -43.86
CA CYS A 7 -27.33 21.34 -42.64
C CYS A 7 -26.28 20.24 -42.43
N ILE A 8 -25.83 19.57 -43.50
CA ILE A 8 -24.83 18.49 -43.40
C ILE A 8 -23.47 19.07 -42.97
N LEU A 9 -23.08 20.23 -43.50
CA LEU A 9 -21.84 20.90 -43.11
C LEU A 9 -21.83 21.34 -41.64
N LEU A 10 -22.96 21.83 -41.11
CA LEU A 10 -23.10 22.21 -39.70
C LEU A 10 -23.00 21.02 -38.75
N VAL A 11 -23.61 19.88 -39.08
CA VAL A 11 -23.51 18.65 -38.27
C VAL A 11 -22.06 18.14 -38.23
N TRP A 12 -21.36 18.19 -39.35
CA TRP A 12 -19.94 17.81 -39.41
C TRP A 12 -19.04 18.76 -38.61
N LEU A 13 -19.30 20.07 -38.65
CA LEU A 13 -18.55 21.05 -37.87
C LEU A 13 -18.75 20.85 -36.36
N ILE A 14 -19.99 20.59 -35.92
CA ILE A 14 -20.30 20.29 -34.51
C ILE A 14 -19.60 18.98 -34.07
N ALA A 15 -19.64 17.93 -34.90
CA ALA A 15 -18.98 16.67 -34.58
C ALA A 15 -17.45 16.82 -34.46
N ILE A 16 -16.83 17.63 -35.33
CA ILE A 16 -15.40 17.91 -35.27
C ILE A 16 -15.04 18.71 -34.02
N VAL A 17 -15.81 19.75 -33.67
CA VAL A 17 -15.58 20.54 -32.44
C VAL A 17 -15.71 19.67 -31.19
N VAL A 18 -16.77 18.87 -31.08
CA VAL A 18 -16.97 17.95 -29.95
C VAL A 18 -15.85 16.91 -29.86
N PHE A 19 -15.39 16.38 -31.01
CA PHE A 19 -14.29 15.42 -31.04
C PHE A 19 -12.94 16.06 -30.65
N TYR A 20 -12.68 17.30 -31.04
CA TYR A 20 -11.48 18.01 -30.65
C TYR A 20 -11.50 18.37 -29.15
N GLU A 21 -12.62 18.87 -28.63
CA GLU A 21 -12.77 19.22 -27.20
C GLU A 21 -12.64 17.99 -26.29
N THR A 22 -13.20 16.84 -26.68
CA THR A 22 -13.05 15.60 -25.92
C THR A 22 -11.61 15.09 -25.92
N LYS A 23 -10.89 15.22 -27.05
CA LYS A 23 -9.49 14.81 -27.14
C LYS A 23 -8.57 15.69 -26.30
N THR A 24 -8.78 17.02 -26.27
CA THR A 24 -8.01 17.94 -25.44
C THR A 24 -8.32 17.75 -23.96
N SER A 25 -9.59 17.59 -23.59
CA SER A 25 -10.01 17.28 -22.21
C SER A 25 -9.34 16.01 -21.68
N ASN A 26 -9.32 14.93 -22.47
CA ASN A 26 -8.72 13.65 -22.06
C ASN A 26 -7.19 13.74 -21.92
N ALA A 27 -6.52 14.55 -22.76
CA ALA A 27 -5.07 14.75 -22.68
C ALA A 27 -4.67 15.58 -21.44
N GLU A 28 -5.42 16.63 -21.12
CA GLU A 28 -5.22 17.43 -19.90
C GLU A 28 -5.50 16.62 -18.63
N GLU A 29 -6.54 15.79 -18.64
CA GLU A 29 -6.88 14.91 -17.53
C GLU A 29 -5.78 13.85 -17.31
N SER A 30 -5.20 13.30 -18.37
CA SER A 30 -4.06 12.38 -18.32
C SER A 30 -2.80 13.01 -17.70
N ILE A 31 -2.44 14.24 -18.11
CA ILE A 31 -1.25 14.94 -17.59
C ILE A 31 -1.45 15.28 -16.11
N THR A 32 -2.65 15.70 -15.76
CA THR A 32 -3.03 16.03 -14.38
C THR A 32 -2.99 14.79 -13.48
N GLN A 33 -3.48 13.65 -13.97
CA GLN A 33 -3.44 12.38 -13.24
C GLN A 33 -2.01 11.88 -13.02
N LEU A 34 -1.11 12.03 -14.00
CA LEU A 34 0.31 11.71 -13.85
C LEU A 34 0.98 12.57 -12.76
N ALA A 35 0.70 13.87 -12.76
CA ALA A 35 1.21 14.79 -11.73
C ALA A 35 0.69 14.44 -10.32
N HIS A 36 -0.55 13.95 -10.21
CA HIS A 36 -1.12 13.49 -8.94
C HIS A 36 -0.46 12.20 -8.44
N ASP A 37 -0.30 11.20 -9.33
CA ASP A 37 0.33 9.93 -8.96
C ASP A 37 1.79 10.12 -8.51
N ASP A 38 2.48 11.13 -9.02
CA ASP A 38 3.82 11.50 -8.57
C ASP A 38 3.83 12.09 -7.16
N LEU A 39 2.82 12.88 -6.77
CA LEU A 39 2.70 13.36 -5.39
C LEU A 39 2.50 12.21 -4.40
N TYR A 40 1.66 11.23 -4.74
CA TYR A 40 1.45 10.06 -3.88
C TYR A 40 2.74 9.24 -3.73
N LYS A 41 3.42 8.93 -4.84
CA LYS A 41 4.70 8.21 -4.81
C LYS A 41 5.75 8.96 -4.00
N LYS A 42 5.83 10.28 -4.16
CA LYS A 42 6.73 11.14 -3.38
C LYS A 42 6.41 11.09 -1.88
N ALA A 43 5.13 11.11 -1.50
CA ALA A 43 4.73 11.00 -0.10
C ALA A 43 5.12 9.64 0.49
N MET A 44 4.92 8.55 -0.25
CA MET A 44 5.38 7.21 0.15
C MET A 44 6.90 7.13 0.29
N PHE A 45 7.64 7.76 -0.63
CA PHE A 45 9.10 7.86 -0.56
C PHE A 45 9.55 8.57 0.73
N LEU A 46 8.97 9.72 1.04
CA LEU A 46 9.28 10.48 2.26
C LEU A 46 8.94 9.71 3.53
N LYS A 47 7.80 8.99 3.53
CA LYS A 47 7.41 8.09 4.62
C LYS A 47 8.48 7.03 4.86
N GLU A 48 8.96 6.39 3.80
CA GLU A 48 9.98 5.35 3.90
C GLU A 48 11.33 5.92 4.37
N GLU A 49 11.68 7.14 4.00
CA GLU A 49 12.86 7.85 4.56
C GLU A 49 12.70 8.26 6.04
N GLY A 50 11.53 8.09 6.64
CA GLY A 50 11.25 8.53 8.01
C GLY A 50 10.94 10.02 8.14
N LYS A 51 10.87 10.76 7.02
CA LYS A 51 10.52 12.19 6.96
C LYS A 51 9.01 12.39 7.11
N SER A 52 8.52 12.08 8.30
CA SER A 52 7.09 11.91 8.59
C SER A 52 6.27 13.19 8.34
N ASP A 53 6.77 14.35 8.77
CA ASP A 53 6.07 15.63 8.55
C ASP A 53 5.99 16.01 7.07
N GLU A 54 7.08 15.82 6.32
CA GLU A 54 7.11 16.06 4.88
C GLU A 54 6.18 15.11 4.12
N ALA A 55 6.13 13.84 4.54
CA ALA A 55 5.21 12.85 3.98
C ALA A 55 3.76 13.24 4.21
N ILE A 56 3.38 13.62 5.44
CA ILE A 56 2.02 14.09 5.77
C ILE A 56 1.67 15.31 4.92
N ASN A 57 2.56 16.31 4.85
CA ASN A 57 2.33 17.51 4.04
C ASN A 57 2.16 17.19 2.55
N THR A 58 2.92 16.24 2.03
CA THR A 58 2.82 15.82 0.62
C THR A 58 1.52 15.06 0.35
N PHE A 59 1.07 14.20 1.28
CA PHE A 59 -0.25 13.57 1.21
C PHE A 59 -1.40 14.59 1.27
N ASN A 60 -1.30 15.65 2.08
CA ASN A 60 -2.31 16.72 2.11
C ASN A 60 -2.43 17.36 0.72
N LYS A 61 -1.30 17.76 0.12
CA LYS A 61 -1.27 18.31 -1.24
C LYS A 61 -1.88 17.36 -2.27
N PHE A 62 -1.56 16.05 -2.18
CA PHE A 62 -2.17 15.04 -3.04
C PHE A 62 -3.71 15.00 -2.89
N MET A 63 -4.21 15.04 -1.66
CA MET A 63 -5.65 14.98 -1.39
C MET A 63 -6.41 16.26 -1.77
N GLU A 64 -5.72 17.40 -1.85
CA GLU A 64 -6.29 18.67 -2.33
C GLU A 64 -6.53 18.65 -3.84
N VAL A 65 -5.63 18.02 -4.61
CA VAL A 65 -5.67 18.02 -6.08
C VAL A 65 -6.35 16.79 -6.68
N SER A 66 -6.28 15.64 -6.00
CA SER A 66 -6.88 14.40 -6.48
C SER A 66 -8.42 14.48 -6.46
N LYS A 67 -9.06 14.10 -7.56
CA LYS A 67 -10.51 13.93 -7.67
C LYS A 67 -10.97 12.50 -7.36
N ASP A 68 -10.04 11.57 -7.28
CA ASP A 68 -10.31 10.16 -7.04
C ASP A 68 -10.48 9.90 -5.54
N GLU A 69 -11.72 9.75 -5.09
CA GLU A 69 -12.03 9.58 -3.67
C GLU A 69 -11.44 8.29 -3.07
N LEU A 70 -11.24 7.23 -3.88
CA LEU A 70 -10.61 6.00 -3.42
C LEU A 70 -9.14 6.25 -3.11
N LYS A 71 -8.41 6.87 -4.04
CA LYS A 71 -7.00 7.22 -3.83
C LYS A 71 -6.80 8.25 -2.71
N ARG A 72 -7.69 9.24 -2.59
CA ARG A 72 -7.66 10.20 -1.47
C ARG A 72 -7.85 9.51 -0.12
N THR A 73 -8.80 8.57 -0.05
CA THR A 73 -9.03 7.80 1.17
C THR A 73 -7.82 6.93 1.51
N ASP A 74 -7.16 6.37 0.51
CA ASP A 74 -5.90 5.64 0.70
C ASP A 74 -4.80 6.54 1.28
N ALA A 75 -4.56 7.71 0.69
CA ALA A 75 -3.60 8.69 1.19
C ALA A 75 -3.89 9.13 2.64
N MET A 76 -5.17 9.35 2.98
CA MET A 76 -5.58 9.68 4.34
C MET A 76 -5.27 8.55 5.33
N LEU A 77 -5.44 7.28 4.93
CA LEU A 77 -5.08 6.14 5.77
C LEU A 77 -3.57 6.04 5.97
N GLU A 78 -2.77 6.28 4.93
CA GLU A 78 -1.30 6.34 5.04
C GLU A 78 -0.86 7.42 6.04
N GLN A 79 -1.46 8.61 5.99
CA GLN A 79 -1.23 9.65 7.00
C GLN A 79 -1.60 9.19 8.40
N CYS A 80 -2.76 8.53 8.57
CA CYS A 80 -3.17 8.04 9.87
C CYS A 80 -2.18 7.02 10.45
N MET A 81 -1.62 6.15 9.60
CA MET A 81 -0.60 5.18 10.02
C MET A 81 0.69 5.89 10.46
N ILE A 82 1.17 6.89 9.71
CA ILE A 82 2.34 7.70 10.09
C ILE A 82 2.08 8.38 11.44
N MET A 83 0.95 9.04 11.59
CA MET A 83 0.59 9.75 12.83
C MET A 83 0.46 8.81 14.03
N LYS A 84 -0.05 7.59 13.81
CA LYS A 84 -0.14 6.55 14.84
C LYS A 84 1.25 6.09 15.27
N ASP A 85 2.16 5.87 14.33
CA ASP A 85 3.55 5.48 14.60
C ASP A 85 4.32 6.58 15.35
N MET A 86 4.05 7.84 15.02
CA MET A 86 4.54 9.03 15.76
C MET A 86 3.86 9.23 17.12
N LYS A 87 2.88 8.39 17.49
CA LYS A 87 2.05 8.54 18.71
C LYS A 87 1.30 9.88 18.77
N ALA A 88 1.06 10.54 17.64
CA ALA A 88 0.37 11.82 17.56
C ALA A 88 -1.15 11.63 17.79
N PRO A 89 -1.74 12.14 18.89
CA PRO A 89 -3.11 11.79 19.30
C PRO A 89 -4.18 12.14 18.26
N ALA A 90 -3.90 13.12 17.39
CA ALA A 90 -4.76 13.52 16.28
C ALA A 90 -5.08 12.37 15.29
N TRP A 91 -4.28 11.30 15.25
CA TRP A 91 -4.51 10.14 14.38
C TRP A 91 -5.89 9.53 14.59
N LYS A 92 -6.41 9.51 15.82
CA LYS A 92 -7.72 8.92 16.16
C LYS A 92 -8.87 9.68 15.51
N TYR A 93 -8.78 11.00 15.43
CA TYR A 93 -9.81 11.84 14.80
C TYR A 93 -9.82 11.63 13.29
N LYS A 94 -8.64 11.63 12.66
CA LYS A 94 -8.50 11.32 11.23
C LYS A 94 -8.92 9.87 10.90
N ALA A 95 -8.66 8.91 11.77
CA ALA A 95 -9.12 7.53 11.58
C ALA A 95 -10.65 7.42 11.54
N LYS A 96 -11.38 8.23 12.34
CA LYS A 96 -12.84 8.32 12.29
C LYS A 96 -13.34 8.94 10.98
N GLU A 97 -12.66 9.97 10.49
CA GLU A 97 -12.95 10.55 9.18
C GLU A 97 -12.73 9.51 8.06
N ALA A 98 -11.60 8.80 8.09
CA ALA A 98 -11.30 7.74 7.15
C ALA A 98 -12.34 6.60 7.19
N GLN A 99 -12.81 6.22 8.37
CA GLN A 99 -13.89 5.24 8.51
C GLN A 99 -15.16 5.67 7.75
N GLN A 100 -15.55 6.94 7.85
CA GLN A 100 -16.73 7.45 7.14
C GLN A 100 -16.54 7.38 5.62
N LYS A 101 -15.36 7.77 5.12
CA LYS A 101 -15.03 7.69 3.69
C LYS A 101 -15.04 6.25 3.17
N VAL A 102 -14.39 5.34 3.88
CA VAL A 102 -14.40 3.90 3.56
C VAL A 102 -15.83 3.33 3.51
N LYS A 103 -16.71 3.75 4.42
CA LYS A 103 -18.12 3.35 4.42
C LYS A 103 -18.89 3.90 3.22
N ILE A 104 -18.62 5.13 2.80
CA ILE A 104 -19.25 5.72 1.62
C ILE A 104 -18.78 5.00 0.35
N LEU A 105 -17.47 4.78 0.22
CA LEU A 105 -16.86 4.10 -0.93
C LEU A 105 -17.40 2.69 -1.14
N TYR A 106 -17.78 1.98 -0.07
CA TYR A 106 -18.40 0.65 -0.15
C TYR A 106 -19.56 0.60 -1.17
N ARG A 107 -20.39 1.65 -1.20
CA ARG A 107 -21.61 1.68 -2.03
C ARG A 107 -21.32 1.66 -3.53
N SER A 108 -20.19 2.22 -3.94
CA SER A 108 -19.82 2.37 -5.35
C SER A 108 -18.65 1.48 -5.77
N HIS A 109 -17.82 1.02 -4.83
CA HIS A 109 -16.56 0.32 -5.12
C HIS A 109 -16.51 -1.12 -4.57
N TYR A 110 -17.63 -1.70 -4.12
CA TYR A 110 -17.67 -3.06 -3.55
C TYR A 110 -17.05 -4.15 -4.45
N LEU A 111 -17.18 -4.00 -5.78
CA LEU A 111 -16.62 -4.94 -6.76
C LEU A 111 -15.17 -4.59 -7.17
N ASN A 112 -14.65 -3.44 -6.75
CA ASN A 112 -13.29 -3.02 -7.07
C ASN A 112 -12.31 -3.68 -6.08
N PRO A 113 -11.30 -4.45 -6.54
CA PRO A 113 -10.29 -5.03 -5.66
C PRO A 113 -9.48 -3.99 -4.87
N GLU A 114 -9.25 -2.79 -5.42
CA GLU A 114 -8.51 -1.71 -4.75
C GLU A 114 -9.26 -1.17 -3.53
N TYR A 115 -10.60 -1.12 -3.57
CA TYR A 115 -11.40 -0.78 -2.41
C TYR A 115 -11.14 -1.72 -1.24
N TRP A 116 -10.99 -3.02 -1.51
CA TRP A 116 -10.67 -3.99 -0.48
C TRP A 116 -9.27 -3.82 0.08
N LEU A 117 -8.31 -3.33 -0.71
CA LEU A 117 -6.98 -2.96 -0.18
C LEU A 117 -7.07 -1.75 0.76
N VAL A 118 -7.83 -0.72 0.39
CA VAL A 118 -8.10 0.45 1.25
C VAL A 118 -8.82 0.03 2.54
N TYR A 119 -9.82 -0.84 2.44
CA TYR A 119 -10.51 -1.39 3.60
C TYR A 119 -9.57 -2.22 4.50
N ALA A 120 -8.65 -3.01 3.91
CA ALA A 120 -7.63 -3.75 4.66
C ALA A 120 -6.71 -2.80 5.44
N LYS A 121 -6.24 -1.70 4.82
CA LYS A 121 -5.43 -0.68 5.49
C LYS A 121 -6.16 -0.04 6.66
N PHE A 122 -7.44 0.32 6.47
CA PHE A 122 -8.28 0.83 7.55
C PHE A 122 -8.41 -0.19 8.69
N ALA A 123 -8.73 -1.44 8.38
CA ALA A 123 -8.84 -2.50 9.37
C ALA A 123 -7.53 -2.71 10.15
N ALA A 124 -6.38 -2.67 9.48
CA ALA A 124 -5.06 -2.77 10.12
C ALA A 124 -4.78 -1.56 11.03
N LEU A 125 -5.12 -0.34 10.60
CA LEU A 125 -4.97 0.88 11.39
C LEU A 125 -5.69 0.79 12.75
N ILE A 126 -6.85 0.15 12.79
CA ILE A 126 -7.65 -0.06 14.02
C ILE A 126 -7.51 -1.46 14.63
N ASN A 127 -6.46 -2.21 14.25
CA ASN A 127 -6.14 -3.56 14.76
C ASN A 127 -7.30 -4.58 14.65
N ARG A 128 -8.08 -4.52 13.56
CA ARG A 128 -9.16 -5.48 13.25
C ARG A 128 -8.66 -6.55 12.29
N GLU A 129 -7.83 -7.47 12.78
CA GLU A 129 -7.13 -8.45 11.93
C GLU A 129 -8.04 -9.40 11.14
N ARG A 130 -9.18 -9.79 11.73
CA ARG A 130 -10.20 -10.59 11.02
C ARG A 130 -10.71 -9.86 9.77
N ASP A 131 -10.89 -8.55 9.86
CA ASP A 131 -11.36 -7.72 8.76
C ASP A 131 -10.25 -7.53 7.72
N VAL A 132 -8.98 -7.43 8.13
CA VAL A 132 -7.82 -7.45 7.21
C VAL A 132 -7.82 -8.73 6.37
N TYR A 133 -7.97 -9.89 7.00
CA TYR A 133 -8.04 -11.17 6.30
C TYR A 133 -9.23 -11.24 5.35
N GLY A 134 -10.43 -10.84 5.81
CA GLY A 134 -11.64 -10.82 5.00
C GLY A 134 -11.53 -9.89 3.79
N ALA A 135 -10.87 -8.74 3.96
CA ALA A 135 -10.61 -7.79 2.89
C ALA A 135 -9.74 -8.40 1.79
N PHE A 136 -8.62 -9.02 2.14
CA PHE A 136 -7.74 -9.68 1.16
C PHE A 136 -8.44 -10.83 0.44
N LYS A 137 -9.26 -11.62 1.15
CA LYS A 137 -10.08 -12.66 0.51
C LYS A 137 -10.97 -12.08 -0.59
N LYS A 138 -11.57 -10.91 -0.36
CA LYS A 138 -12.40 -10.23 -1.37
C LYS A 138 -11.57 -9.58 -2.48
N ALA A 139 -10.45 -8.94 -2.15
CA ALA A 139 -9.55 -8.35 -3.15
C ALA A 139 -9.10 -9.42 -4.17
N PHE A 140 -8.63 -10.57 -3.68
CA PHE A 140 -8.17 -11.66 -4.54
C PHE A 140 -9.31 -12.46 -5.19
N PHE A 141 -10.52 -12.40 -4.66
CA PHE A 141 -11.70 -12.94 -5.35
C PHE A 141 -11.98 -12.16 -6.65
N TYR A 142 -11.95 -10.82 -6.59
CA TYR A 142 -12.18 -9.98 -7.77
C TYR A 142 -10.95 -9.87 -8.68
N LYS A 143 -9.74 -10.05 -8.14
CA LYS A 143 -8.50 -10.05 -8.92
C LYS A 143 -7.49 -11.08 -8.37
N PRO A 144 -7.54 -12.34 -8.86
CA PRO A 144 -6.68 -13.42 -8.36
C PRO A 144 -5.19 -13.23 -8.62
N ASP A 145 -4.82 -12.71 -9.81
CA ASP A 145 -3.45 -12.33 -10.15
C ASP A 145 -3.24 -10.84 -9.90
N TYR A 146 -3.02 -10.50 -8.62
CA TYR A 146 -2.85 -9.11 -8.20
C TYR A 146 -1.54 -8.90 -7.46
N PRO A 147 -0.41 -8.72 -8.18
CA PRO A 147 0.89 -8.56 -7.55
C PRO A 147 0.91 -7.36 -6.58
N GLU A 148 0.31 -6.22 -6.94
CA GLU A 148 0.18 -5.09 -6.02
C GLU A 148 -0.64 -5.44 -4.76
N GLY A 149 -1.69 -6.24 -4.89
CA GLY A 149 -2.48 -6.70 -3.73
C GLY A 149 -1.65 -7.56 -2.77
N TYR A 150 -0.75 -8.40 -3.30
CA TYR A 150 0.18 -9.18 -2.49
C TYR A 150 1.28 -8.32 -1.86
N ILE A 151 1.75 -7.27 -2.53
CA ILE A 151 2.68 -6.30 -1.94
C ILE A 151 2.01 -5.58 -0.76
N VAL A 152 0.80 -5.04 -0.95
CA VAL A 152 0.03 -4.38 0.12
C VAL A 152 -0.25 -5.34 1.27
N LYS A 153 -0.53 -6.62 0.97
CA LYS A 153 -0.67 -7.66 1.98
C LYS A 153 0.62 -7.86 2.78
N GLY A 154 1.77 -7.95 2.10
CA GLY A 154 3.08 -8.00 2.74
C GLY A 154 3.29 -6.81 3.68
N ASP A 155 3.04 -5.59 3.19
CA ASP A 155 3.21 -4.34 3.94
C ASP A 155 2.32 -4.30 5.19
N LEU A 156 1.05 -4.68 5.08
CA LEU A 156 0.11 -4.66 6.20
C LEU A 156 0.39 -5.74 7.23
N TYR A 157 0.72 -6.97 6.83
CA TYR A 157 1.10 -7.99 7.80
C TYR A 157 2.44 -7.67 8.46
N GLY A 158 3.38 -7.04 7.74
CA GLY A 158 4.62 -6.52 8.31
C GLY A 158 4.37 -5.41 9.33
N TYR A 159 3.47 -4.47 9.01
CA TYR A 159 3.02 -3.43 9.93
C TYR A 159 2.39 -4.03 11.20
N LEU A 160 1.46 -4.98 11.05
CA LEU A 160 0.82 -5.66 12.18
C LEU A 160 1.86 -6.40 13.02
N ALA A 161 2.80 -7.14 12.40
CA ALA A 161 3.86 -7.84 13.11
C ALA A 161 4.75 -6.89 13.91
N LYS A 162 5.16 -5.76 13.34
CA LYS A 162 5.95 -4.73 14.03
C LYS A 162 5.23 -4.14 15.25
N ASN A 163 3.90 -4.01 15.16
CA ASN A 163 3.05 -3.43 16.21
C ASN A 163 2.41 -4.48 17.14
N THR A 164 2.78 -5.75 17.02
CA THR A 164 2.33 -6.85 17.88
C THR A 164 3.35 -7.05 18.99
N ASP A 165 2.89 -7.22 20.23
CA ASP A 165 3.77 -7.54 21.35
C ASP A 165 4.44 -8.92 21.10
N PRO A 166 5.77 -9.07 21.24
CA PRO A 166 6.43 -10.36 21.06
C PRO A 166 5.87 -11.48 21.96
N SER A 167 5.32 -11.12 23.13
CA SER A 167 4.72 -12.03 24.11
C SER A 167 3.27 -12.43 23.78
N GLU A 168 2.64 -11.81 22.77
CA GLU A 168 1.29 -12.18 22.34
C GLU A 168 1.32 -13.57 21.66
N SER A 169 0.57 -14.52 22.23
CA SER A 169 0.44 -15.89 21.72
C SER A 169 -0.78 -16.04 20.81
N THR A 170 -0.68 -16.95 19.83
CA THR A 170 -1.80 -17.36 18.98
C THR A 170 -2.66 -18.48 19.57
N VAL A 171 -2.23 -19.07 20.69
CA VAL A 171 -2.96 -20.15 21.36
C VAL A 171 -4.10 -19.56 22.18
N SER A 172 -5.33 -20.01 21.92
CA SER A 172 -6.47 -19.70 22.79
C SER A 172 -6.27 -20.41 24.12
N THR A 173 -6.03 -19.66 25.20
CA THR A 173 -5.94 -20.20 26.56
C THR A 173 -7.32 -20.67 27.02
N SER A 174 -7.74 -21.84 26.57
CA SER A 174 -8.77 -22.61 27.25
C SER A 174 -8.14 -23.43 28.36
N ILE A 175 -8.33 -22.97 29.60
CA ILE A 175 -8.42 -23.74 30.85
C ILE A 175 -7.10 -24.39 31.35
N ASP A 176 -6.65 -23.92 32.52
CA ASP A 176 -5.76 -24.58 33.50
C ASP A 176 -4.31 -24.98 33.15
N SER A 177 -3.69 -24.42 32.11
CA SER A 177 -2.26 -24.68 31.90
C SER A 177 -1.38 -23.59 32.51
N ALA A 178 -0.41 -24.03 33.32
CA ALA A 178 0.72 -23.27 33.81
C ALA A 178 1.33 -22.37 32.73
N TYR A 179 1.92 -21.25 33.15
CA TYR A 179 2.57 -20.22 32.34
C TYR A 179 3.61 -20.84 31.38
N GLU A 180 3.18 -21.37 30.25
CA GLU A 180 4.08 -21.88 29.23
C GLU A 180 4.68 -20.69 28.50
N PRO A 181 6.01 -20.57 28.44
CA PRO A 181 6.66 -19.50 27.70
C PRO A 181 6.26 -19.58 26.23
N VAL A 182 5.83 -18.45 25.66
CA VAL A 182 5.47 -18.36 24.24
C VAL A 182 6.69 -18.71 23.39
N SER A 183 6.65 -19.87 22.74
CA SER A 183 7.66 -20.23 21.75
C SER A 183 7.59 -19.26 20.56
N LYS A 184 8.73 -19.07 19.89
CA LYS A 184 8.82 -18.20 18.72
C LYS A 184 7.77 -18.58 17.66
N GLU A 185 7.51 -19.86 17.49
CA GLU A 185 6.56 -20.43 16.54
C GLU A 185 5.10 -20.12 16.88
N ASN A 186 4.79 -19.96 18.17
CA ASN A 186 3.44 -19.65 18.67
C ASN A 186 3.17 -18.15 18.82
N SER A 187 4.20 -17.31 18.66
CA SER A 187 4.09 -15.86 18.71
C SER A 187 3.23 -15.31 17.56
N ALA A 188 2.23 -14.49 17.89
CA ALA A 188 1.40 -13.79 16.91
C ALA A 188 2.25 -12.89 16.01
N ARG A 189 3.28 -12.23 16.59
CA ARG A 189 4.24 -11.40 15.86
C ARG A 189 4.97 -12.20 14.79
N TYR A 190 5.50 -13.37 15.14
CA TYR A 190 6.21 -14.25 14.21
C TYR A 190 5.30 -14.77 13.08
N ASN A 191 4.08 -15.20 13.42
CA ASN A 191 3.12 -15.68 12.44
C ASN A 191 2.69 -14.60 11.43
N LYS A 192 2.50 -13.36 11.89
CA LYS A 192 2.24 -12.20 11.01
C LYS A 192 3.45 -11.92 10.10
N GLY A 193 4.67 -12.01 10.64
CA GLY A 193 5.91 -11.87 9.85
C GLY A 193 6.03 -12.92 8.73
N LYS A 194 5.70 -14.19 9.02
CA LYS A 194 5.66 -15.25 8.00
C LYS A 194 4.65 -14.97 6.90
N GLU A 195 3.44 -14.52 7.25
CA GLU A 195 2.40 -14.20 6.27
C GLU A 195 2.80 -13.00 5.39
N ALA A 196 3.49 -12.01 5.97
CA ALA A 196 4.07 -10.90 5.22
C ALA A 196 5.09 -11.37 4.20
N LYS A 197 6.09 -12.16 4.63
CA LYS A 197 7.11 -12.75 3.76
C LYS A 197 6.49 -13.58 2.63
N LYS A 198 5.55 -14.46 2.96
CA LYS A 198 4.85 -15.30 1.97
C LYS A 198 4.13 -14.46 0.92
N SER A 199 3.49 -13.37 1.33
CA SER A 199 2.78 -12.48 0.40
C SER A 199 3.74 -11.81 -0.58
N TYR A 200 4.88 -11.32 -0.08
CA TYR A 200 5.95 -10.78 -0.91
C TYR A 200 6.54 -11.80 -1.90
N GLU A 201 6.79 -13.04 -1.44
CA GLU A 201 7.28 -14.11 -2.31
C GLU A 201 6.29 -14.45 -3.43
N ILE A 202 4.99 -14.41 -3.16
CA ILE A 202 3.97 -14.58 -4.20
C ILE A 202 4.03 -13.43 -5.21
N ALA A 203 4.17 -12.18 -4.76
CA ALA A 203 4.32 -11.02 -5.65
C ALA A 203 5.57 -11.12 -6.54
N LEU A 204 6.69 -11.64 -6.01
CA LEU A 204 7.94 -11.84 -6.78
C LEU A 204 7.82 -12.89 -7.90
N ARG A 205 6.83 -13.78 -7.85
CA ARG A 205 6.58 -14.75 -8.95
C ARG A 205 6.05 -14.09 -10.20
N ASN A 206 5.53 -12.87 -10.10
CA ASN A 206 5.06 -12.13 -11.27
C ASN A 206 6.27 -11.62 -12.09
N SER A 207 6.40 -12.13 -13.32
CA SER A 207 7.56 -11.85 -14.18
C SER A 207 7.61 -10.39 -14.66
N THR A 208 6.47 -9.71 -14.73
CA THR A 208 6.37 -8.31 -15.21
C THR A 208 6.75 -7.27 -14.17
N LEU A 209 7.06 -7.70 -12.94
CA LEU A 209 7.45 -6.79 -11.88
C LEU A 209 8.82 -6.15 -12.18
N GLY A 210 8.85 -4.81 -12.26
CA GLY A 210 10.06 -4.04 -12.50
C GLY A 210 11.09 -4.16 -11.36
N ASN A 211 12.35 -3.86 -11.67
CA ASN A 211 13.46 -4.03 -10.72
C ASN A 211 13.28 -3.20 -9.45
N ASP A 212 12.74 -1.98 -9.52
CA ASP A 212 12.50 -1.16 -8.32
C ASP A 212 11.49 -1.78 -7.37
N LYS A 213 10.40 -2.37 -7.90
CA LYS A 213 9.42 -3.09 -7.08
C LYS A 213 10.02 -4.39 -6.53
N LYS A 214 10.83 -5.12 -7.29
CA LYS A 214 11.55 -6.30 -6.79
C LYS A 214 12.53 -5.94 -5.68
N ALA A 215 13.29 -4.84 -5.85
CA ALA A 215 14.21 -4.31 -4.85
C ALA A 215 13.45 -3.91 -3.57
N TYR A 216 12.33 -3.20 -3.69
CA TYR A 216 11.44 -2.91 -2.56
C TYR A 216 11.05 -4.16 -1.78
N ILE A 217 10.58 -5.19 -2.49
CA ILE A 217 10.13 -6.43 -1.87
C ILE A 217 11.28 -7.14 -1.15
N HIS A 218 12.43 -7.29 -1.81
CA HIS A 218 13.61 -7.91 -1.18
C HIS A 218 14.05 -7.13 0.06
N TYR A 219 14.06 -5.80 0.02
CA TYR A 219 14.36 -4.99 1.18
C TYR A 219 13.42 -5.28 2.35
N LYS A 220 12.10 -5.28 2.10
CA LYS A 220 11.09 -5.57 3.13
C LYS A 220 11.21 -6.98 3.68
N ILE A 221 11.46 -7.99 2.84
CA ILE A 221 11.75 -9.35 3.30
C ILE A 221 12.98 -9.34 4.20
N GLY A 222 14.08 -8.69 3.80
CA GLY A 222 15.29 -8.64 4.60
C GLY A 222 15.09 -8.01 5.98
N THR A 223 14.31 -6.93 6.05
CA THR A 223 13.91 -6.32 7.33
C THR A 223 13.07 -7.27 8.19
N LEU A 224 12.10 -7.98 7.60
CA LEU A 224 11.30 -8.98 8.33
C LEU A 224 12.17 -10.12 8.86
N GLU A 225 13.11 -10.60 8.05
CA GLU A 225 14.03 -11.68 8.43
C GLU A 225 14.90 -11.29 9.61
N MET A 226 15.43 -10.07 9.61
CA MET A 226 16.23 -9.56 10.73
C MET A 226 15.38 -9.34 11.98
N ASP A 227 14.33 -8.54 11.87
CA ASP A 227 13.67 -7.94 13.04
C ASP A 227 12.60 -8.84 13.68
N ILE A 228 12.05 -9.78 12.91
CA ILE A 228 10.87 -10.57 13.29
C ILE A 228 11.16 -12.06 13.22
N LEU A 229 11.77 -12.53 12.13
CA LEU A 229 12.01 -13.96 11.92
C LEU A 229 13.36 -14.43 12.47
N SER A 230 14.22 -13.50 12.90
CA SER A 230 15.58 -13.72 13.42
C SER A 230 16.43 -14.64 12.53
N ASN A 231 16.34 -14.46 11.21
CA ASN A 231 17.17 -15.15 10.23
C ASN A 231 18.11 -14.17 9.54
N LYS A 232 19.24 -13.93 10.18
CA LYS A 232 20.24 -12.96 9.73
C LYS A 232 20.83 -13.29 8.36
N GLU A 233 21.01 -14.57 8.05
CA GLU A 233 21.55 -14.99 6.76
C GLU A 233 20.61 -14.63 5.61
N ASP A 234 19.32 -14.93 5.77
CA ASP A 234 18.29 -14.59 4.78
C ASP A 234 18.14 -13.06 4.65
N ALA A 235 18.25 -12.32 5.77
CA ALA A 235 18.25 -10.87 5.75
C ALA A 235 19.35 -10.30 4.86
N ILE A 236 20.60 -10.73 5.09
CA ILE A 236 21.77 -10.32 4.32
C ILE A 236 21.63 -10.67 2.84
N ARG A 237 21.15 -11.87 2.51
CA ARG A 237 20.94 -12.28 1.11
C ARG A 237 19.93 -11.37 0.40
N ASN A 238 18.84 -11.02 1.08
CA ASN A 238 17.81 -10.16 0.51
C ASN A 238 18.29 -8.69 0.35
N TRP A 239 19.07 -8.16 1.29
CA TRP A 239 19.66 -6.82 1.15
C TRP A 239 20.69 -6.75 0.04
N LYS A 240 21.53 -7.77 -0.13
CA LYS A 240 22.44 -7.87 -1.29
C LYS A 240 21.65 -7.85 -2.60
N LYS A 241 20.59 -8.67 -2.67
CA LYS A 241 19.74 -8.73 -3.86
C LYS A 241 19.06 -7.40 -4.17
N THR A 242 18.65 -6.66 -3.15
CA THR A 242 18.08 -5.32 -3.28
C THR A 242 19.08 -4.35 -3.91
N ALA A 243 20.31 -4.29 -3.37
CA ALA A 243 21.37 -3.42 -3.87
C ALA A 243 21.78 -3.77 -5.31
N GLU A 244 21.75 -5.05 -5.69
CA GLU A 244 21.99 -5.49 -7.07
C GLU A 244 20.89 -5.04 -8.04
N LEU A 245 19.62 -5.14 -7.63
CA LEU A 245 18.48 -4.88 -8.51
C LEU A 245 18.28 -3.39 -8.81
N SER A 246 18.47 -2.53 -7.81
CA SER A 246 18.26 -1.09 -7.94
C SER A 246 19.17 -0.32 -6.98
N PRO A 247 20.48 -0.21 -7.28
CA PRO A 247 21.48 0.36 -6.37
C PRO A 247 21.21 1.83 -6.02
N ASP A 248 20.68 2.61 -6.98
CA ASP A 248 20.45 4.04 -6.81
C ASP A 248 19.12 4.38 -6.12
N SER A 249 18.21 3.40 -6.00
CA SER A 249 16.97 3.56 -5.25
C SER A 249 17.22 3.75 -3.76
N ILE A 250 16.22 4.27 -3.01
CA ILE A 250 16.29 4.30 -1.54
C ILE A 250 16.62 2.91 -1.00
N TYR A 251 15.92 1.88 -1.48
CA TYR A 251 16.04 0.53 -0.92
C TYR A 251 17.42 -0.06 -1.20
N GLY A 252 18.01 0.23 -2.36
CA GLY A 252 19.39 -0.11 -2.67
C GLY A 252 20.36 0.55 -1.69
N LYS A 253 20.28 1.88 -1.53
CA LYS A 253 21.13 2.65 -0.62
C LYS A 253 21.01 2.19 0.84
N LYS A 254 19.78 2.01 1.34
CA LYS A 254 19.52 1.49 2.68
C LYS A 254 20.06 0.08 2.87
N SER A 255 19.93 -0.77 1.85
CA SER A 255 20.49 -2.13 1.92
C SER A 255 22.01 -2.11 2.00
N VAL A 256 22.69 -1.23 1.26
CA VAL A 256 24.14 -1.04 1.34
C VAL A 256 24.56 -0.54 2.73
N GLU A 257 23.83 0.41 3.30
CA GLU A 257 24.04 0.90 4.66
C GLU A 257 23.93 -0.24 5.69
N LEU A 258 22.84 -1.01 5.63
CA LEU A 258 22.60 -2.16 6.50
C LEU A 258 23.70 -3.24 6.36
N LEU A 259 24.23 -3.46 5.16
CA LEU A 259 25.31 -4.42 4.91
C LEU A 259 26.67 -3.92 5.42
N SER A 260 26.89 -2.61 5.43
CA SER A 260 28.16 -2.01 5.86
C SER A 260 28.29 -1.89 7.37
N GLY A 261 27.16 -1.82 8.08
CA GLY A 261 27.10 -1.62 9.53
C GLY A 261 27.51 -2.81 10.40
N ASN A 262 27.99 -3.94 9.83
CA ASN A 262 28.10 -5.23 10.51
C ASN A 262 26.79 -5.54 11.30
N PRO A 263 25.68 -5.77 10.59
CA PRO A 263 24.43 -6.19 11.21
C PRO A 263 24.61 -7.52 11.93
#